data_AF-A0A0N0TAC4-F1
#
_entry.id   AF-A0A0N0TAC4-F1
#
_cell.length_a   1.000
_cell.length_b   1.000
_cell.length_c   1.000
_cell.angle_alpha   90.00
_cell.angle_beta   90.00
_cell.angle_gamma   90.00
#
_symmetry.space_group_name_H-M   'P 1'
#
loop_
_entity.id
_entity.type
_entity.pdbx_description
1 polymer ?
#
loop_
_entity_poly.entity_id
_entity_poly.type
_entity_poly.pdbx_seq_one_letter_code
_entity_poly.pdbx_strand_id
1 'polypeptide(L)'
;MPWLLVYTHGPGSEEVADQLSEQCAGRGVDLVDVRPVDEIRSNDDVDGYAVAVFVVSARSATSRDAKTKRLVEDAMDLYRRRRLDGLSDVIAGRQRYAWAGVILLVVLDDPTATEPGTALTALMDKACDVRHIRAGDAELPDLFEVFEGKAEVPPHASPTLRQIDHVEALWAEARAWGVATPEEVHHIIRLIDKRRLYYRSKKHHAVGAQHPDHPDRGALDLALDHVDVWDVCPEGMSEADYEHRKSNFVITGSRAVRKTIEHVQAQYPNFSRPAGRAGTKYNRPAFRAIYVTLRALQRRLDARDAATRAD
;
A
#
# COMPACT_ATOMS: atom_id res chain seq x y z
N MET A 1 17.21 -4.06 -12.03
CA MET A 1 17.43 -3.04 -10.96
C MET A 1 16.24 -3.04 -10.02
N PRO A 2 16.40 -2.88 -8.69
CA PRO A 2 15.28 -2.97 -7.75
C PRO A 2 14.41 -1.71 -7.81
N TRP A 3 13.10 -1.89 -7.95
CA TRP A 3 12.09 -0.82 -7.90
C TRP A 3 11.35 -0.90 -6.58
N LEU A 4 11.02 0.25 -6.00
CA LEU A 4 10.13 0.34 -4.86
C LEU A 4 8.82 0.96 -5.33
N LEU A 5 7.71 0.34 -4.97
CA LEU A 5 6.38 0.90 -5.13
C LEU A 5 5.78 1.11 -3.74
N VAL A 6 5.59 2.37 -3.37
CA VAL A 6 4.99 2.78 -2.10
C VAL A 6 3.56 3.23 -2.34
N TYR A 7 2.60 2.74 -1.57
CA TYR A 7 1.22 3.22 -1.62
C TYR A 7 0.76 3.81 -0.30
N THR A 8 0.05 4.93 -0.37
CA THR A 8 -0.55 5.58 0.81
C THR A 8 -1.82 4.87 1.26
N HIS A 9 -2.30 5.15 2.46
CA HIS A 9 -3.66 4.75 2.85
C HIS A 9 -4.68 5.52 2.01
N GLY A 10 -5.64 4.82 1.40
CA GLY A 10 -6.64 5.48 0.55
C GLY A 10 -7.34 4.51 -0.42
N PRO A 11 -8.59 4.77 -0.83
CA PRO A 11 -9.33 3.85 -1.69
C PRO A 11 -8.59 3.63 -3.01
N GLY A 12 -8.38 2.36 -3.39
CA GLY A 12 -7.76 1.99 -4.66
C GLY A 12 -6.25 2.15 -4.72
N SER A 13 -5.58 2.73 -3.72
CA SER A 13 -4.12 2.90 -3.67
C SER A 13 -3.36 1.58 -3.76
N GLU A 14 -3.75 0.59 -2.96
CA GLU A 14 -3.20 -0.75 -2.99
C GLU A 14 -3.54 -1.47 -4.31
N GLU A 15 -4.77 -1.32 -4.80
CA GLU A 15 -5.21 -1.96 -6.06
C GLU A 15 -4.43 -1.42 -7.27
N VAL A 16 -4.23 -0.10 -7.34
CA VAL A 16 -3.38 0.52 -8.36
C VAL A 16 -1.93 0.10 -8.19
N ALA A 17 -1.42 0.04 -6.96
CA ALA A 17 -0.08 -0.45 -6.69
C ALA A 17 0.12 -1.90 -7.18
N ASP A 18 -0.87 -2.76 -6.97
CA ASP A 18 -0.86 -4.15 -7.42
C ASP A 18 -0.85 -4.23 -8.95
N GLN A 19 -1.76 -3.52 -9.61
CA GLN A 19 -1.82 -3.48 -11.08
C GLN A 19 -0.55 -2.87 -11.70
N LEU A 20 0.07 -1.85 -11.09
CA LEU A 20 1.37 -1.31 -11.52
C LEU A 20 2.51 -2.32 -11.32
N SER A 21 2.47 -3.11 -10.25
CA SER A 21 3.40 -4.22 -10.04
C SER A 21 3.23 -5.30 -11.12
N GLU A 22 2.00 -5.60 -11.54
CA GLU A 22 1.71 -6.51 -12.65
C GLU A 22 2.24 -5.96 -13.98
N GLN A 23 2.05 -4.67 -14.27
CA GLN A 23 2.66 -4.02 -15.43
C GLN A 23 4.18 -4.14 -15.42
N CYS A 24 4.81 -3.95 -14.26
CA CYS A 24 6.25 -4.10 -14.11
C CYS A 24 6.71 -5.53 -14.39
N ALA A 25 6.03 -6.53 -13.83
CA ALA A 25 6.30 -7.94 -14.10
C ALA A 25 6.14 -8.28 -15.59
N GLY A 26 5.06 -7.80 -16.23
CA GLY A 26 4.80 -7.97 -17.66
C GLY A 26 5.87 -7.35 -18.58
N ARG A 27 6.69 -6.43 -18.05
CA ARG A 27 7.79 -5.77 -18.76
C ARG A 27 9.17 -6.30 -18.35
N GLY A 28 9.23 -7.42 -17.61
CA GLY A 28 10.48 -8.02 -17.13
C GLY A 28 11.16 -7.28 -15.98
N VAL A 29 10.42 -6.42 -15.27
CA VAL A 29 10.86 -5.77 -14.03
C VAL A 29 10.44 -6.66 -12.87
N ASP A 30 11.20 -7.73 -12.63
CA ASP A 30 10.83 -8.77 -11.65
C ASP A 30 11.05 -8.37 -10.18
N LEU A 31 11.72 -7.25 -9.94
CA LEU A 31 12.12 -6.83 -8.59
C LEU A 31 11.44 -5.53 -8.16
N VAL A 32 10.10 -5.53 -8.20
CA VAL A 32 9.29 -4.51 -7.55
C VAL A 32 9.01 -4.93 -6.11
N ASP A 33 9.45 -4.11 -5.17
CA ASP A 33 9.04 -4.25 -3.77
C ASP A 33 7.84 -3.32 -3.52
N VAL A 34 6.67 -3.90 -3.26
CA VAL A 34 5.42 -3.16 -3.05
C VAL A 34 5.17 -3.06 -1.55
N ARG A 35 5.23 -1.84 -1.01
CA ARG A 35 5.07 -1.57 0.43
C ARG A 35 4.03 -0.49 0.70
N PRO A 36 3.23 -0.61 1.78
CA PRO A 36 2.44 0.52 2.22
C PRO A 36 3.36 1.57 2.87
N VAL A 37 2.91 2.82 2.87
CA VAL A 37 3.73 3.96 3.32
C VAL A 37 4.14 3.88 4.80
N ASP A 38 3.38 3.18 5.63
CA ASP A 38 3.65 2.99 7.06
C ASP A 38 4.77 1.99 7.36
N GLU A 39 5.15 1.17 6.38
CA GLU A 39 6.33 0.30 6.47
C GLU A 39 7.63 1.03 6.16
N ILE A 40 7.55 2.20 5.51
CA ILE A 40 8.71 3.06 5.35
C ILE A 40 8.91 3.77 6.69
N ARG A 41 9.99 3.43 7.39
CA ARG A 41 10.29 3.98 8.73
C ARG A 41 11.38 5.03 8.68
N SER A 42 12.20 4.99 7.65
CA SER A 42 13.39 5.80 7.48
C SER A 42 13.75 5.97 6.01
N ASN A 43 14.59 6.96 5.73
CA ASN A 43 15.19 7.14 4.41
C ASN A 43 16.07 5.95 4.00
N ASP A 44 16.57 5.17 4.97
CA ASP A 44 17.33 3.96 4.68
C ASP A 44 16.46 2.89 4.02
N ASP A 45 15.15 2.89 4.24
CA ASP A 45 14.23 1.93 3.64
C ASP A 45 14.03 2.18 2.13
N VAL A 46 14.29 3.40 1.66
CA VAL A 46 14.14 3.82 0.25
C VAL A 46 15.47 3.87 -0.50
N ASP A 47 16.59 4.10 0.20
CA ASP A 47 17.92 4.28 -0.42
C ASP A 47 18.42 3.05 -1.22
N GLY A 48 17.88 1.86 -0.97
CA GLY A 48 18.27 0.65 -1.70
C GLY A 48 17.79 0.57 -3.16
N TYR A 49 16.85 1.41 -3.57
CA TYR A 49 16.09 1.23 -4.81
C TYR A 49 16.52 2.18 -5.92
N ALA A 50 16.52 1.70 -7.17
CA ALA A 50 16.90 2.49 -8.34
C ALA A 50 15.77 3.40 -8.84
N VAL A 51 14.52 3.02 -8.60
CA VAL A 51 13.32 3.78 -8.95
C VAL A 51 12.34 3.67 -7.78
N ALA A 52 11.69 4.77 -7.44
CA ALA A 52 10.60 4.79 -6.47
C ALA A 52 9.31 5.30 -7.12
N VAL A 53 8.23 4.56 -6.93
CA VAL A 53 6.89 4.92 -7.41
C VAL A 53 6.01 5.15 -6.18
N PHE A 54 5.41 6.33 -6.07
CA PHE A 54 4.51 6.66 -4.97
C PHE A 54 3.08 6.75 -5.47
N VAL A 55 2.22 5.84 -5.03
CA VAL A 55 0.77 5.88 -5.29
C VAL A 55 0.10 6.61 -4.13
N VAL A 56 -0.26 7.87 -4.37
CA VAL A 56 -0.85 8.77 -3.38
C VAL A 56 -2.32 9.04 -3.70
N SER A 57 -3.22 8.94 -2.74
CA SER A 57 -4.56 9.52 -2.90
C SER A 57 -4.51 11.02 -2.65
N ALA A 58 -5.19 11.82 -3.49
CA ALA A 58 -5.17 13.26 -3.33
C ALA A 58 -5.74 13.69 -1.97
N ARG A 59 -6.74 12.96 -1.46
CA ARG A 59 -7.28 13.14 -0.10
C ARG A 59 -6.22 12.90 0.99
N SER A 60 -5.37 11.90 0.81
CA SER A 60 -4.29 11.55 1.75
C SER A 60 -3.09 12.51 1.65
N ALA A 61 -2.93 13.19 0.51
CA ALA A 61 -1.91 14.20 0.28
C ALA A 61 -2.36 15.64 0.62
N THR A 62 -3.58 15.83 1.14
CA THR A 62 -3.96 17.08 1.81
C THR A 62 -3.20 17.22 3.13
N SER A 63 -3.14 18.43 3.69
CA SER A 63 -2.38 18.80 4.91
C SER A 63 -2.65 17.96 6.19
N ARG A 64 -3.53 16.96 6.12
CA ARG A 64 -4.08 16.21 7.25
C ARG A 64 -3.28 14.94 7.61
N ASP A 65 -2.42 14.43 6.74
CA ASP A 65 -1.46 13.35 7.06
C ASP A 65 0.00 13.84 6.96
N ALA A 66 0.38 14.69 7.91
CA ALA A 66 1.71 15.30 7.95
C ALA A 66 2.85 14.27 7.99
N LYS A 67 2.60 13.04 8.48
CA LYS A 67 3.61 11.99 8.59
C LYS A 67 3.85 11.31 7.24
N THR A 68 2.80 10.87 6.55
CA THR A 68 2.89 10.32 5.19
C THR A 68 3.48 11.33 4.24
N LYS A 69 2.99 12.57 4.29
CA LYS A 69 3.54 13.69 3.49
C LYS A 69 5.05 13.83 3.71
N ARG A 70 5.46 14.01 4.98
CA ARG A 70 6.87 14.24 5.32
C ARG A 70 7.75 13.09 4.87
N LEU A 71 7.26 11.86 5.00
CA LEU A 71 8.00 10.69 4.57
C LEU A 71 8.20 10.66 3.05
N VAL A 72 7.17 10.96 2.27
CA VAL A 72 7.29 11.05 0.81
C VAL A 72 8.20 12.21 0.42
N GLU A 73 8.09 13.37 1.08
CA GLU A 73 8.99 14.52 0.86
C GLU A 73 10.45 14.19 1.19
N ASP A 74 10.71 13.53 2.33
CA ASP A 74 12.05 13.15 2.77
C ASP A 74 12.68 12.12 1.81
N ALA A 75 11.88 11.15 1.33
CA ALA A 75 12.29 10.21 0.29
C ALA A 75 12.60 10.95 -1.03
N MET A 76 11.77 11.93 -1.41
CA MET A 76 12.01 12.73 -2.60
C MET A 76 13.30 13.55 -2.54
N ASP A 77 13.55 14.18 -1.40
CA ASP A 77 14.75 14.97 -1.17
C ASP A 77 16.00 14.09 -1.09
N LEU A 78 15.89 12.84 -0.61
CA LEU A 78 16.98 11.86 -0.62
C LEU A 78 17.38 11.48 -2.05
N TYR A 79 16.41 11.07 -2.87
CA TYR A 79 16.65 10.67 -4.26
C TYR A 79 17.25 11.81 -5.09
N ARG A 80 16.73 13.04 -4.92
CA ARG A 80 17.29 14.23 -5.58
C ARG A 80 18.73 14.50 -5.16
N ARG A 81 19.04 14.44 -3.86
CA ARG A 81 20.41 14.67 -3.35
C ARG A 81 21.41 13.65 -3.89
N ARG A 82 21.00 12.39 -4.03
CA ARG A 82 21.88 11.32 -4.51
C ARG A 82 22.11 11.35 -6.02
N ARG A 83 21.16 11.90 -6.79
CA ARG A 83 21.12 11.82 -8.26
C ARG A 83 20.83 13.17 -8.92
N LEU A 84 21.50 14.23 -8.47
CA LEU A 84 21.36 15.59 -9.02
C LEU A 84 21.56 15.63 -10.55
N ASP A 85 22.59 14.94 -11.03
CA ASP A 85 22.90 14.85 -12.46
C ASP A 85 21.93 13.91 -13.20
N GLY A 86 21.44 12.86 -12.52
CA GLY A 86 20.56 11.85 -13.12
C GLY A 86 19.25 12.44 -13.66
N LEU A 87 18.60 13.32 -12.90
CA LEU A 87 17.37 13.99 -13.38
C LEU A 87 17.66 14.93 -14.55
N SER A 88 18.72 15.73 -14.45
CA SER A 88 19.12 16.68 -15.50
C SER A 88 19.54 15.97 -16.79
N ASP A 89 20.22 14.84 -16.68
CA ASP A 89 20.62 13.99 -17.79
C ASP A 89 19.45 13.23 -18.39
N VAL A 90 18.45 12.85 -17.61
CA VAL A 90 17.18 12.31 -18.11
C VAL A 90 16.41 13.37 -18.91
N ILE A 91 16.21 14.56 -18.37
CA ILE A 91 15.52 15.67 -19.06
C ILE A 91 16.23 16.03 -20.36
N ALA A 92 17.57 15.97 -20.37
CA ALA A 92 18.37 16.26 -21.56
C ALA A 92 18.53 15.05 -22.51
N GLY A 93 17.89 13.91 -22.23
CA GLY A 93 17.97 12.69 -23.05
C GLY A 93 19.36 12.02 -23.07
N ARG A 94 20.25 12.38 -22.14
CA ARG A 94 21.61 11.85 -21.98
C ARG A 94 21.65 10.54 -21.18
N GLN A 95 20.69 10.34 -20.28
CA GLN A 95 20.58 9.12 -19.47
C GLN A 95 19.16 8.54 -19.54
N ARG A 96 19.05 7.22 -19.52
CA ARG A 96 17.76 6.51 -19.50
C ARG A 96 17.15 6.61 -18.10
N TYR A 97 15.82 6.83 -18.02
CA TYR A 97 15.07 6.99 -16.78
C TYR A 97 15.35 5.91 -15.72
N ALA A 98 15.46 4.64 -16.13
CA ALA A 98 15.67 3.51 -15.21
C ALA A 98 16.98 3.59 -14.40
N TRP A 99 17.92 4.44 -14.82
CA TRP A 99 19.26 4.55 -14.24
C TRP A 99 19.46 5.83 -13.41
N ALA A 100 18.45 6.69 -13.34
CA ALA A 100 18.57 8.05 -12.81
C ALA A 100 18.02 8.26 -11.40
N GLY A 101 17.50 7.23 -10.72
CA GLY A 101 16.92 7.42 -9.37
C GLY A 101 15.60 8.20 -9.43
N VAL A 102 14.74 7.86 -10.38
CA VAL A 102 13.53 8.63 -10.71
C VAL A 102 12.44 8.36 -9.69
N ILE A 103 11.66 9.40 -9.41
CA ILE A 103 10.46 9.33 -8.58
C ILE A 103 9.25 9.57 -9.46
N LEU A 104 8.41 8.54 -9.57
CA LEU A 104 7.13 8.62 -10.26
C LEU A 104 6.05 8.82 -9.21
N LEU A 105 5.22 9.85 -9.38
CA LEU A 105 4.09 10.11 -8.48
C LEU A 105 2.79 9.77 -9.21
N VAL A 106 2.04 8.83 -8.65
CA VAL A 106 0.75 8.40 -9.16
C VAL A 106 -0.32 8.92 -8.23
N VAL A 107 -1.14 9.86 -8.70
CA VAL A 107 -2.17 10.56 -7.93
C VAL A 107 -3.53 9.95 -8.22
N LEU A 108 -4.17 9.38 -7.21
CA LEU A 108 -5.55 8.90 -7.27
C LEU A 108 -6.49 10.03 -6.90
N ASP A 109 -7.18 10.60 -7.89
CA ASP A 109 -8.37 11.48 -7.85
C ASP A 109 -8.40 12.40 -9.08
N ASP A 110 -9.52 13.12 -9.28
CA ASP A 110 -9.66 14.07 -10.40
C ASP A 110 -8.59 15.18 -10.30
N PRO A 111 -7.85 15.48 -11.38
CA PRO A 111 -6.83 16.55 -11.38
C PRO A 111 -7.37 17.92 -10.95
N THR A 112 -8.68 18.16 -11.12
CA THR A 112 -9.36 19.40 -10.68
C THR A 112 -9.59 19.50 -9.17
N ALA A 113 -9.46 18.38 -8.43
CA ALA A 113 -9.58 18.35 -6.97
C ALA A 113 -8.32 18.84 -6.23
N THR A 114 -7.26 19.20 -6.98
CA THR A 114 -5.99 19.66 -6.41
C THR A 114 -5.98 21.19 -6.32
N GLU A 115 -6.22 21.75 -5.13
CA GLU A 115 -6.08 23.19 -4.93
C GLU A 115 -4.60 23.61 -5.03
N PRO A 116 -4.28 24.72 -5.72
CA PRO A 116 -2.92 25.27 -5.77
C PRO A 116 -2.38 25.58 -4.37
N GLY A 117 -1.11 25.26 -4.12
CA GLY A 117 -0.46 25.52 -2.82
C GLY A 117 -0.73 24.46 -1.76
N THR A 118 -1.35 23.33 -2.13
CA THR A 118 -1.49 22.18 -1.24
C THR A 118 -0.19 21.37 -1.13
N ALA A 119 -0.12 20.54 -0.09
CA ALA A 119 0.99 19.60 0.11
C ALA A 119 1.18 18.64 -1.08
N LEU A 120 0.09 18.23 -1.74
CA LEU A 120 0.15 17.42 -2.96
C LEU A 120 0.82 18.18 -4.11
N THR A 121 0.50 19.46 -4.32
CA THR A 121 1.16 20.28 -5.35
C THR A 121 2.67 20.36 -5.14
N ALA A 122 3.12 20.53 -3.89
CA ALA A 122 4.55 20.56 -3.57
C ALA A 122 5.26 19.21 -3.84
N LEU A 123 4.56 18.08 -3.67
CA LEU A 123 5.06 16.75 -4.03
C LEU A 123 5.12 16.57 -5.56
N MET A 124 4.10 17.05 -6.28
CA MET A 124 4.06 17.01 -7.74
C MET A 124 5.22 17.79 -8.37
N ASP A 125 5.54 18.97 -7.83
CA ASP A 125 6.68 19.80 -8.29
C ASP A 125 8.05 19.13 -8.06
N LYS A 126 8.13 18.19 -7.12
CA LYS A 126 9.35 17.44 -6.80
C LYS A 126 9.48 16.13 -7.56
N ALA A 127 8.37 15.56 -8.04
CA ALA A 127 8.37 14.32 -8.80
C ALA A 127 9.00 14.49 -10.19
N CYS A 128 9.52 13.40 -10.74
CA CYS A 128 10.09 13.39 -12.09
C CYS A 128 9.02 13.21 -13.17
N ASP A 129 7.95 12.50 -12.82
CA ASP A 129 6.73 12.36 -13.62
C ASP A 129 5.54 12.27 -12.67
N VAL A 130 4.39 12.77 -13.12
CA VAL A 130 3.15 12.75 -12.35
C VAL A 130 2.04 12.18 -13.23
N ARG A 131 1.43 11.08 -12.78
CA ARG A 131 0.32 10.42 -13.46
C ARG A 131 -0.94 10.57 -12.62
N HIS A 132 -2.02 11.02 -13.23
CA HIS A 132 -3.33 11.08 -12.59
C HIS A 132 -4.14 9.85 -13.01
N ILE A 133 -4.72 9.17 -12.03
CA ILE A 133 -5.65 8.05 -12.26
C ILE A 133 -6.96 8.41 -11.58
N ARG A 134 -8.08 8.25 -12.31
CA ARG A 134 -9.40 8.39 -11.71
C ARG A 134 -9.84 7.06 -11.15
N ALA A 135 -10.51 7.12 -9.99
CA ALA A 135 -11.12 5.94 -9.41
C ALA A 135 -12.16 5.34 -10.38
N GLY A 136 -11.94 4.10 -10.81
CA GLY A 136 -12.82 3.39 -11.76
C GLY A 136 -12.37 3.44 -13.22
N ASP A 137 -11.21 4.05 -13.52
CA ASP A 137 -10.57 3.87 -14.83
C ASP A 137 -10.29 2.37 -15.06
N ALA A 138 -10.73 1.85 -16.21
CA ALA A 138 -10.62 0.43 -16.54
C ALA A 138 -9.19 0.03 -16.92
N GLU A 139 -8.38 0.98 -17.38
CA GLU A 139 -7.01 0.78 -17.77
C GLU A 139 -6.13 1.81 -17.08
N LEU A 140 -5.05 1.33 -16.47
CA LEU A 140 -4.03 2.19 -15.90
C LEU A 140 -3.16 2.80 -17.01
N PRO A 141 -2.68 4.04 -16.82
CA PRO A 141 -1.64 4.59 -17.70
C PRO A 141 -0.42 3.69 -17.68
N ASP A 142 0.22 3.52 -18.84
CA ASP A 142 1.45 2.75 -18.95
C ASP A 142 2.56 3.48 -18.20
N LEU A 143 3.02 2.87 -17.10
CA LEU A 143 4.12 3.40 -16.29
C LEU A 143 5.41 3.51 -17.12
N PHE A 144 5.51 2.74 -18.21
CA PHE A 144 6.67 2.65 -19.08
C PHE A 144 6.65 3.68 -20.22
N GLU A 145 5.58 4.44 -20.43
CA GLU A 145 5.49 5.45 -21.49
C GLU A 145 6.59 6.51 -21.35
N VAL A 146 6.92 6.89 -20.11
CA VAL A 146 8.04 7.81 -19.82
C VAL A 146 9.41 7.24 -20.24
N PHE A 147 9.49 5.95 -20.56
CA PHE A 147 10.70 5.26 -21.01
C PHE A 147 10.71 4.97 -22.53
N GLU A 148 9.68 5.40 -23.28
CA GLU A 148 9.61 5.17 -24.73
C GLU A 148 10.77 5.85 -25.46
N GLY A 149 11.56 5.04 -26.18
CA GLY A 149 12.65 5.50 -27.04
C GLY A 149 13.97 4.76 -26.87
N LYS A 150 14.33 4.26 -25.67
CA LYS A 150 15.57 3.48 -25.44
C LYS A 150 15.51 2.58 -24.19
N ALA A 151 14.41 1.87 -23.92
CA ALA A 151 14.39 0.91 -22.81
C ALA A 151 15.04 -0.42 -23.23
N GLU A 152 16.34 -0.60 -23.02
CA GLU A 152 16.76 -1.95 -22.63
C GLU A 152 16.22 -2.15 -21.23
N VAL A 153 15.26 -3.08 -21.10
CA VAL A 153 14.85 -3.61 -19.81
C VAL A 153 16.14 -3.94 -19.07
N PRO A 154 16.44 -3.29 -17.92
CA PRO A 154 17.67 -3.59 -17.22
C PRO A 154 17.68 -5.09 -16.92
N PRO A 155 18.78 -5.80 -17.17
CA PRO A 155 18.84 -7.25 -16.98
C PRO A 155 18.33 -7.60 -15.59
N HIS A 156 17.69 -8.77 -15.47
CA HIS A 156 17.24 -9.33 -14.19
C HIS A 156 18.30 -9.04 -13.13
N ALA A 157 17.98 -8.13 -12.21
CA ALA A 157 18.90 -7.87 -11.12
C ALA A 157 18.70 -9.01 -10.12
N SER A 158 19.77 -9.48 -9.50
CA SER A 158 19.62 -10.31 -8.31
C SER A 158 18.95 -9.47 -7.21
N PRO A 159 18.08 -10.07 -6.38
CA PRO A 159 17.51 -9.36 -5.24
C PRO A 159 18.63 -8.81 -4.36
N THR A 160 18.45 -7.57 -3.91
CA THR A 160 19.40 -6.94 -2.98
C THR A 160 19.31 -7.63 -1.61
N LEU A 161 20.38 -7.57 -0.81
CA LEU A 161 20.37 -8.06 0.58
C LEU A 161 19.18 -7.49 1.37
N ARG A 162 18.85 -6.21 1.17
CA ARG A 162 17.69 -5.55 1.79
C ARG A 162 16.35 -6.19 1.41
N GLN A 163 16.20 -6.63 0.16
CA GLN A 163 15.00 -7.32 -0.29
C GLN A 163 14.92 -8.74 0.30
N ILE A 164 16.06 -9.42 0.45
CA ILE A 164 16.15 -10.73 1.10
C ILE A 164 15.77 -10.60 2.57
N ASP A 165 16.41 -9.68 3.30
CA ASP A 165 16.14 -9.38 4.71
C ASP A 165 14.66 -9.03 4.94
N HIS A 166 14.06 -8.25 4.04
CA HIS A 166 12.65 -7.92 4.11
C HIS A 166 11.75 -9.14 3.90
N VAL A 167 12.03 -10.01 2.92
CA VAL A 167 11.26 -11.25 2.73
C VAL A 167 11.38 -12.16 3.95
N GLU A 168 12.57 -12.28 4.52
CA GLU A 168 12.78 -13.04 5.75
C GLU A 168 12.01 -12.44 6.92
N ALA A 169 11.94 -11.11 7.03
CA ALA A 169 11.14 -10.42 8.04
C ALA A 169 9.63 -10.66 7.84
N LEU A 170 9.14 -10.59 6.60
CA LEU A 170 7.74 -10.90 6.27
C LEU A 170 7.39 -12.35 6.66
N TRP A 171 8.25 -13.31 6.29
CA TRP A 171 8.06 -14.71 6.69
C TRP A 171 8.19 -14.91 8.20
N ALA A 172 9.07 -14.17 8.89
CA ALA A 172 9.18 -14.24 10.34
C ALA A 172 7.91 -13.76 11.03
N GLU A 173 7.31 -12.67 10.54
CA GLU A 173 6.02 -12.16 11.03
C GLU A 173 4.87 -13.14 10.72
N ALA A 174 4.82 -13.70 9.51
CA ALA A 174 3.84 -14.71 9.13
C ALA A 174 3.95 -15.97 10.01
N ARG A 175 5.17 -16.47 10.24
CA ARG A 175 5.44 -17.62 11.13
C ARG A 175 5.09 -17.33 12.58
N ALA A 176 5.29 -16.10 13.05
CA ALA A 176 4.88 -15.69 14.38
C ALA A 176 3.34 -15.74 14.55
N TRP A 177 2.60 -15.64 13.44
CA TRP A 177 1.15 -15.87 13.37
C TRP A 177 0.75 -17.32 13.09
N GLY A 178 1.70 -18.25 13.00
CA GLY A 178 1.43 -19.66 12.72
C GLY A 178 1.23 -19.99 11.23
N VAL A 179 1.65 -19.11 10.31
CA VAL A 179 1.65 -19.34 8.86
C VAL A 179 3.03 -19.81 8.44
N ALA A 180 3.10 -21.00 7.86
CA ALA A 180 4.35 -21.70 7.55
C ALA A 180 4.58 -21.92 6.04
N THR A 181 3.53 -21.97 5.21
CA THR A 181 3.67 -22.33 3.79
C THR A 181 3.07 -21.31 2.81
N PRO A 182 3.55 -21.27 1.56
CA PRO A 182 2.95 -20.46 0.49
C PRO A 182 1.45 -20.71 0.29
N GLU A 183 0.99 -21.96 0.39
CA GLU A 183 -0.41 -22.34 0.22
C GLU A 183 -1.28 -21.76 1.34
N GLU A 184 -0.77 -21.74 2.57
CA GLU A 184 -1.44 -21.13 3.72
C GLU A 184 -1.60 -19.63 3.55
N VAL A 185 -0.59 -18.93 3.00
CA VAL A 185 -0.69 -17.49 2.68
C VAL A 185 -1.90 -17.22 1.78
N HIS A 186 -1.99 -17.92 0.64
CA HIS A 186 -3.10 -17.75 -0.31
C HIS A 186 -4.47 -18.10 0.32
N HIS A 187 -4.55 -19.22 1.04
CA HIS A 187 -5.80 -19.66 1.65
C HIS A 187 -6.29 -18.70 2.73
N ILE A 188 -5.41 -18.26 3.62
CA ILE A 188 -5.76 -17.35 4.72
C ILE A 188 -6.26 -16.01 4.16
N ILE A 189 -5.58 -15.46 3.14
CA ILE A 189 -6.03 -14.24 2.46
C ILE A 189 -7.43 -14.42 1.88
N ARG A 190 -7.70 -15.53 1.17
CA ARG A 190 -9.04 -15.82 0.63
C ARG A 190 -10.12 -15.89 1.71
N LEU A 191 -9.80 -16.43 2.89
CA LEU A 191 -10.74 -16.46 4.03
C LEU A 191 -11.02 -15.06 4.58
N ILE A 192 -9.99 -14.21 4.67
CA ILE A 192 -10.13 -12.81 5.09
C ILE A 192 -10.96 -12.03 4.07
N ASP A 193 -10.66 -12.16 2.78
CA ASP A 193 -11.38 -11.46 1.71
C ASP A 193 -12.85 -11.90 1.61
N LYS A 194 -13.13 -13.20 1.80
CA LYS A 194 -14.51 -13.71 1.90
C LYS A 194 -15.26 -13.05 3.07
N ARG A 195 -14.58 -12.80 4.19
CA ARG A 195 -15.16 -12.05 5.32
C ARG A 195 -15.35 -10.57 5.00
N ARG A 196 -14.43 -9.92 4.28
CA ARG A 196 -14.60 -8.55 3.79
C ARG A 196 -15.88 -8.43 2.96
N LEU A 197 -16.07 -9.31 1.97
CA LEU A 197 -17.28 -9.36 1.15
C LEU A 197 -18.55 -9.62 1.96
N TYR A 198 -18.48 -10.55 2.92
CA TYR A 198 -19.60 -10.85 3.82
C TYR A 198 -20.07 -9.61 4.61
N TYR A 199 -19.13 -8.80 5.12
CA TYR A 199 -19.44 -7.58 5.88
C TYR A 199 -19.91 -6.40 5.03
N ARG A 200 -19.71 -6.42 3.71
CA ARG A 200 -20.29 -5.43 2.79
C ARG A 200 -21.79 -5.65 2.54
N SER A 201 -22.34 -6.83 2.88
CA SER A 201 -23.75 -7.11 2.65
C SER A 201 -24.67 -6.40 3.66
N LYS A 202 -25.77 -5.82 3.18
CA LYS A 202 -26.77 -5.08 4.00
C LYS A 202 -27.35 -5.90 5.17
N LYS A 203 -27.30 -7.24 5.10
CA LYS A 203 -27.78 -8.14 6.16
C LYS A 203 -26.91 -8.13 7.43
N HIS A 204 -25.69 -7.59 7.37
CA HIS A 204 -24.72 -7.61 8.48
C HIS A 204 -24.34 -6.21 8.98
N HIS A 205 -25.17 -5.21 8.72
CA HIS A 205 -25.01 -3.79 9.11
C HIS A 205 -24.62 -3.54 10.57
N ALA A 206 -25.01 -4.41 11.52
CA ALA A 206 -24.65 -4.25 12.94
C ALA A 206 -23.15 -4.50 13.23
N VAL A 207 -22.43 -5.20 12.33
CA VAL A 207 -20.96 -5.36 12.37
C VAL A 207 -20.30 -4.57 11.24
N GLY A 208 -21.05 -4.18 10.22
CA GLY A 208 -20.64 -3.30 9.12
C GLY A 208 -21.32 -1.94 9.19
N ALA A 209 -21.21 -1.24 10.34
CA ALA A 209 -21.65 0.15 10.39
C ALA A 209 -20.86 0.92 9.32
N GLN A 210 -21.57 1.36 8.28
CA GLN A 210 -21.00 2.08 7.16
C GLN A 210 -20.53 3.43 7.68
N HIS A 211 -19.31 3.82 7.31
CA HIS A 211 -18.84 5.16 7.61
C HIS A 211 -19.66 6.16 6.78
N PRO A 212 -20.07 7.31 7.34
CA PRO A 212 -20.79 8.33 6.58
C PRO A 212 -20.07 8.71 5.27
N ASP A 213 -18.74 8.86 5.34
CA ASP A 213 -17.91 9.24 4.18
C ASP A 213 -17.42 8.06 3.34
N HIS A 214 -17.67 6.82 3.78
CA HIS A 214 -17.34 5.60 3.04
C HIS A 214 -18.49 4.60 3.11
N PRO A 215 -19.65 4.94 2.50
CA PRO A 215 -20.85 4.10 2.58
C PRO A 215 -20.64 2.71 1.94
N ASP A 216 -19.74 2.59 0.97
CA ASP A 216 -19.49 1.33 0.26
C ASP A 216 -18.52 0.39 0.98
N ARG A 217 -17.96 0.81 2.13
CA ARG A 217 -16.93 0.07 2.87
C ARG A 217 -17.48 -0.47 4.19
N GLY A 218 -17.22 -1.75 4.47
CA GLY A 218 -17.55 -2.37 5.75
C GLY A 218 -16.54 -2.01 6.84
N ALA A 219 -16.87 -2.28 8.11
CA ALA A 219 -15.97 -2.01 9.23
C ALA A 219 -14.64 -2.79 9.17
N LEU A 220 -14.61 -3.95 8.50
CA LEU A 220 -13.38 -4.70 8.27
C LEU A 220 -12.50 -4.05 7.19
N ASP A 221 -13.10 -3.56 6.09
CA ASP A 221 -12.36 -2.83 5.05
C ASP A 221 -11.71 -1.58 5.65
N LEU A 222 -12.49 -0.81 6.42
CA LEU A 222 -11.99 0.39 7.09
C LEU A 222 -10.92 0.07 8.14
N ALA A 223 -11.01 -1.09 8.81
CA ALA A 223 -10.02 -1.53 9.79
C ALA A 223 -8.68 -1.99 9.17
N LEU A 224 -8.69 -2.39 7.90
CA LEU A 224 -7.52 -2.88 7.17
C LEU A 224 -6.90 -1.79 6.29
N ASP A 225 -7.72 -1.06 5.55
CA ASP A 225 -7.27 -0.21 4.45
C ASP A 225 -7.42 1.29 4.74
N HIS A 226 -8.21 1.66 5.76
CA HIS A 226 -8.58 3.04 6.05
C HIS A 226 -8.61 3.34 7.55
N VAL A 227 -7.53 3.01 8.26
CA VAL A 227 -7.45 3.13 9.73
C VAL A 227 -7.63 4.58 10.19
N ASP A 228 -7.25 5.53 9.35
CA ASP A 228 -7.13 6.97 9.65
C ASP A 228 -8.42 7.75 9.36
N VAL A 229 -9.48 7.08 8.88
CA VAL A 229 -10.79 7.70 8.58
C VAL A 229 -11.43 8.38 9.81
N TRP A 230 -10.98 8.03 11.01
CA TRP A 230 -11.43 8.62 12.27
C TRP A 230 -10.36 9.42 13.01
N ASP A 231 -9.42 10.05 12.30
CA ASP A 231 -8.42 10.91 12.94
C ASP A 231 -8.83 12.40 12.96
N VAL A 232 -9.82 12.79 12.15
CA VAL A 232 -10.30 14.18 12.06
C VAL A 232 -11.79 14.29 12.39
N CYS A 233 -12.15 15.21 13.28
CA CYS A 233 -13.54 15.56 13.58
C CYS A 233 -14.14 16.37 12.42
N PRO A 234 -15.29 15.97 11.84
CA PRO A 234 -15.95 16.73 10.78
C PRO A 234 -16.36 18.14 11.24
N GLU A 235 -16.21 19.14 10.36
CA GLU A 235 -16.71 20.49 10.62
C GLU A 235 -18.22 20.48 10.92
N GLY A 236 -18.62 21.18 11.98
CA GLY A 236 -20.01 21.22 12.44
C GLY A 236 -20.45 20.04 13.31
N MET A 237 -19.59 19.05 13.57
CA MET A 237 -19.83 17.99 14.56
C MET A 237 -19.26 18.39 15.93
N SER A 238 -19.99 18.09 17.00
CA SER A 238 -19.44 18.28 18.35
C SER A 238 -18.35 17.24 18.63
N GLU A 239 -17.31 17.62 19.38
CA GLU A 239 -16.23 16.71 19.77
C GLU A 239 -16.76 15.47 20.53
N ALA A 240 -17.80 15.65 21.35
CA ALA A 240 -18.44 14.57 22.09
C ALA A 240 -19.15 13.56 21.16
N ASP A 241 -19.88 14.04 20.16
CA ASP A 241 -20.54 13.17 19.17
C ASP A 241 -19.52 12.43 18.31
N TYR A 242 -18.44 13.11 17.95
CA TYR A 242 -17.34 12.54 17.19
C TYR A 242 -16.63 11.42 17.95
N GLU A 243 -16.22 11.65 19.19
CA GLU A 243 -15.58 10.65 20.03
C GLU A 243 -16.52 9.47 20.30
N HIS A 244 -17.82 9.71 20.46
CA HIS A 244 -18.82 8.64 20.59
C HIS A 244 -18.88 7.76 19.33
N ARG A 245 -18.95 8.37 18.14
CA ARG A 245 -18.97 7.64 16.86
C ARG A 245 -17.67 6.88 16.61
N LYS A 246 -16.52 7.52 16.83
CA LYS A 246 -15.19 6.91 16.75
C LYS A 246 -15.08 5.70 17.67
N SER A 247 -15.50 5.84 18.93
CA SER A 247 -15.49 4.74 19.91
C SER A 247 -16.35 3.56 19.45
N ASN A 248 -17.58 3.81 19.02
CA ASN A 248 -18.49 2.78 18.49
C ASN A 248 -17.92 2.07 17.26
N PHE A 249 -17.27 2.82 16.36
CA PHE A 249 -16.59 2.27 15.21
C PHE A 249 -15.43 1.36 15.63
N VAL A 250 -14.57 1.81 16.55
CA VAL A 250 -13.44 0.99 17.01
C VAL A 250 -13.92 -0.31 17.66
N ILE A 251 -15.01 -0.27 18.43
CA ILE A 251 -15.64 -1.47 18.99
C ILE A 251 -16.13 -2.40 17.89
N THR A 252 -16.82 -1.85 16.89
CA THR A 252 -17.40 -2.59 15.76
C THR A 252 -16.31 -3.23 14.89
N GLY A 253 -15.28 -2.47 14.52
CA GLY A 253 -14.10 -2.97 13.80
C GLY A 253 -13.34 -4.04 14.58
N SER A 254 -13.17 -3.87 15.89
CA SER A 254 -12.56 -4.91 16.75
C SER A 254 -13.37 -6.20 16.76
N ARG A 255 -14.71 -6.10 16.73
CA ARG A 255 -15.61 -7.26 16.64
C ARG A 255 -15.52 -7.96 15.28
N ALA A 256 -15.44 -7.20 14.20
CA ALA A 256 -15.25 -7.72 12.85
C ALA A 256 -13.92 -8.47 12.72
N VAL A 257 -12.83 -7.87 13.22
CA VAL A 257 -11.49 -8.49 13.27
C VAL A 257 -11.53 -9.79 14.07
N ARG A 258 -12.10 -9.79 15.27
CA ARG A 258 -12.18 -11.00 16.11
C ARG A 258 -12.92 -12.13 15.40
N LYS A 259 -14.10 -11.86 14.84
CA LYS A 259 -14.89 -12.85 14.09
C LYS A 259 -14.20 -13.34 12.81
N THR A 260 -13.30 -12.54 12.25
CA THR A 260 -12.49 -12.91 11.10
C THR A 260 -11.36 -13.84 11.53
N ILE A 261 -10.65 -13.52 12.62
CA ILE A 261 -9.64 -14.40 13.21
C ILE A 261 -10.26 -15.75 13.60
N GLU A 262 -11.40 -15.77 14.29
CA GLU A 262 -12.14 -17.00 14.64
C GLU A 262 -12.50 -17.83 13.39
N HIS A 263 -12.85 -17.16 12.28
CA HIS A 263 -13.17 -17.83 11.02
C HIS A 263 -11.94 -18.48 10.38
N VAL A 264 -10.79 -17.79 10.41
CA VAL A 264 -9.52 -18.33 9.93
C VAL A 264 -9.07 -19.48 10.82
N GLN A 265 -9.16 -19.33 12.14
CA GLN A 265 -8.78 -20.35 13.14
C GLN A 265 -9.56 -21.65 13.01
N ALA A 266 -10.81 -21.59 12.53
CA ALA A 266 -11.59 -22.80 12.26
C ALA A 266 -10.95 -23.72 11.20
N GLN A 267 -10.09 -23.18 10.33
CA GLN A 267 -9.36 -23.94 9.30
C GLN A 267 -7.85 -24.00 9.57
N TYR A 268 -7.31 -22.97 10.24
CA TYR A 268 -5.90 -22.84 10.60
C TYR A 268 -5.79 -22.62 12.12
N PRO A 269 -5.86 -23.67 12.95
CA PRO A 269 -5.92 -23.54 14.42
C PRO A 269 -4.73 -22.79 15.03
N ASN A 270 -3.57 -22.86 14.38
CA ASN A 270 -2.35 -22.18 14.81
C ASN A 270 -2.36 -20.68 14.48
N PHE A 271 -3.30 -20.22 13.64
CA PHE A 271 -3.40 -18.81 13.24
C PHE A 271 -3.78 -17.93 14.44
N SER A 272 -2.79 -17.33 15.09
CA SER A 272 -2.99 -16.62 16.35
C SER A 272 -1.96 -15.52 16.56
N ARG A 273 -2.32 -14.50 17.35
CA ARG A 273 -1.40 -13.38 17.60
C ARG A 273 -0.20 -13.84 18.45
N PRO A 274 1.04 -13.46 18.10
CA PRO A 274 2.25 -13.90 18.81
C PRO A 274 2.36 -13.40 20.27
N ALA A 275 1.65 -12.33 20.66
CA ALA A 275 1.67 -11.78 22.02
C ALA A 275 0.30 -11.23 22.47
N GLY A 276 -0.26 -11.80 23.54
CA GLY A 276 -1.32 -11.19 24.35
C GLY A 276 -2.73 -11.77 24.21
N ARG A 277 -3.50 -11.62 25.31
CA ARG A 277 -4.88 -12.12 25.49
C ARG A 277 -5.73 -11.92 24.22
N ALA A 278 -6.21 -13.03 23.67
CA ALA A 278 -7.19 -13.03 22.60
C ALA A 278 -8.41 -12.17 23.01
N GLY A 279 -8.75 -11.16 22.21
CA GLY A 279 -10.00 -10.42 22.34
C GLY A 279 -9.93 -8.96 22.81
N THR A 280 -8.77 -8.29 22.81
CA THR A 280 -8.70 -6.86 23.17
C THR A 280 -8.75 -5.92 21.95
N LYS A 281 -9.03 -4.62 22.19
CA LYS A 281 -9.02 -3.50 21.20
C LYS A 281 -7.72 -3.42 20.37
N TYR A 282 -6.63 -3.98 20.89
CA TYR A 282 -5.31 -4.07 20.24
C TYR A 282 -5.21 -5.12 19.13
N ASN A 283 -6.27 -5.89 18.87
CA ASN A 283 -6.26 -6.87 17.79
C ASN A 283 -6.31 -6.21 16.40
N ARG A 284 -6.86 -5.00 16.26
CA ARG A 284 -7.00 -4.35 14.96
C ARG A 284 -5.65 -4.00 14.32
N PRO A 285 -4.72 -3.28 14.99
CA PRO A 285 -3.42 -2.97 14.38
C PRO A 285 -2.61 -4.22 14.07
N ALA A 286 -2.60 -5.21 14.98
CA ALA A 286 -1.89 -6.46 14.78
C ALA A 286 -2.48 -7.29 13.63
N PHE A 287 -3.81 -7.32 13.50
CA PHE A 287 -4.48 -8.03 12.42
C PHE A 287 -4.28 -7.34 11.06
N ARG A 288 -4.24 -6.00 11.04
CA ARG A 288 -3.86 -5.25 9.84
C ARG A 288 -2.43 -5.56 9.43
N ALA A 289 -1.48 -5.52 10.37
CA ALA A 289 -0.07 -5.83 10.10
C ALA A 289 0.07 -7.19 9.43
N ILE A 290 -0.47 -8.27 10.02
CA ILE A 290 -0.42 -9.59 9.40
C ILE A 290 -1.15 -9.65 8.05
N TYR A 291 -2.26 -8.93 7.86
CA TYR A 291 -2.93 -8.91 6.56
C TYR A 291 -2.04 -8.31 5.47
N VAL A 292 -1.40 -7.18 5.77
CA VAL A 292 -0.42 -6.54 4.89
C VAL A 292 0.76 -7.46 4.62
N THR A 293 1.32 -8.10 5.66
CA THR A 293 2.41 -9.09 5.53
C THR A 293 2.03 -10.22 4.58
N LEU A 294 0.83 -10.79 4.74
CA LEU A 294 0.36 -11.89 3.91
C LEU A 294 0.14 -11.44 2.46
N ARG A 295 -0.41 -10.23 2.24
CA ARG A 295 -0.53 -9.65 0.89
C ARG A 295 0.82 -9.44 0.22
N ALA A 296 1.79 -8.89 0.94
CA ALA A 296 3.15 -8.72 0.43
C ALA A 296 3.81 -10.06 0.06
N LEU A 297 3.62 -11.10 0.88
CA LEU A 297 4.08 -12.46 0.58
C LEU A 297 3.36 -13.05 -0.64
N GLN A 298 2.02 -12.91 -0.72
CA GLN A 298 1.23 -13.39 -1.85
C GLN A 298 1.74 -12.80 -3.17
N ARG A 299 1.90 -11.48 -3.26
CA ARG A 299 2.41 -10.80 -4.47
C ARG A 299 3.74 -11.39 -4.96
N ARG A 300 4.65 -11.65 -4.04
CA ARG A 300 5.96 -12.23 -4.36
C ARG A 300 5.88 -13.69 -4.79
N LEU A 301 4.99 -14.46 -4.18
CA LEU A 301 4.74 -15.85 -4.57
C LEU A 301 4.12 -15.92 -5.97
N ASP A 302 3.11 -15.09 -6.24
CA ASP A 302 2.46 -15.00 -7.54
C ASP A 302 3.43 -14.56 -8.65
N ALA A 303 4.28 -13.57 -8.38
CA ALA A 303 5.32 -13.13 -9.33
C ALA A 303 6.35 -14.23 -9.62
N ARG A 304 6.76 -14.99 -8.60
CA ARG A 304 7.68 -16.13 -8.78
C ARG A 304 7.04 -17.25 -9.60
N ASP A 305 5.78 -17.56 -9.34
CA ASP A 305 5.03 -18.58 -10.10
C ASP A 305 4.84 -18.17 -11.56
N ALA A 306 4.60 -16.89 -11.82
CA ALA A 306 4.51 -16.34 -13.18
C ALA A 306 5.84 -16.46 -13.93
N ALA A 307 6.97 -16.11 -13.29
CA ALA A 307 8.30 -16.27 -13.88
C ALA A 307 8.63 -17.74 -14.19
N THR A 308 8.31 -18.66 -13.27
CA THR A 308 8.59 -20.11 -13.46
C THR A 308 7.77 -20.73 -14.60
N ARG A 309 6.62 -20.16 -14.96
CA ARG A 309 5.77 -20.63 -16.07
C ARG A 309 6.18 -20.06 -17.44
N ALA A 310 7.01 -19.02 -17.45
CA ALA A 310 7.47 -18.37 -18.67
C ALA A 310 8.74 -19.02 -19.26
N ASP A 311 9.44 -19.82 -18.44
CA ASP A 311 10.60 -20.65 -18.80
C ASP A 311 10.19 -22.07 -19.24
#